data_AF-A0A1G7SWM8-F1
#
_entry.id   AF-A0A1G7SWM8-F1
#
_cell.length_a   1.000
_cell.length_b   1.000
_cell.length_c   1.000
_cell.angle_alpha   90.00
_cell.angle_beta   90.00
_cell.angle_gamma   90.00
#
_symmetry.space_group_name_H-M   'P 1'
#
loop_
_entity.id
_entity.type
_entity.pdbx_description
1 polymer ?
#
loop_
_entity_poly.entity_id
_entity_poly.type
_entity_poly.pdbx_seq_one_letter_code
_entity_poly.pdbx_strand_id
1 'polypeptide(L)'
;MNNVTALQTRRVTRLDANNANSIQNAAMFRLWQDRWASRVVAMANCIDHLMTTHEMSERAAELATIQAYADLEATNRSAHIDVDASTSHVIILRDEDGRPVVFTVADLMNVLGKARAEGRVQVVDEQTRRPVVLEH
;
A
#
# COMPACT_ATOMS: atom_id res chain seq x y z
N MET A 1 -50.67 0.32 4.09
CA MET A 1 -49.97 0.02 2.82
C MET A 1 -48.51 0.34 3.04
N ASN A 2 -47.69 -0.68 3.23
CA ASN A 2 -46.27 -0.54 3.59
C ASN A 2 -45.42 -0.45 2.32
N ASN A 3 -44.81 0.70 2.07
CA ASN A 3 -43.75 0.83 1.07
C ASN A 3 -42.42 0.42 1.70
N VAL A 4 -41.97 -0.78 1.38
CA VAL A 4 -40.62 -1.24 1.70
C VAL A 4 -39.71 -0.76 0.57
N THR A 5 -38.98 0.32 0.79
CA THR A 5 -37.90 0.76 -0.10
C THR A 5 -36.79 -0.29 -0.04
N ALA A 6 -36.62 -1.05 -1.13
CA ALA A 6 -35.53 -2.01 -1.25
C ALA A 6 -34.18 -1.27 -1.11
N LEU A 7 -33.40 -1.67 -0.10
CA LEU A 7 -31.98 -1.37 0.01
C LEU A 7 -31.32 -1.81 -1.30
N GLN A 8 -30.86 -0.86 -2.10
CA GLN A 8 -29.94 -1.13 -3.21
C GLN A 8 -28.62 -1.62 -2.62
N THR A 9 -28.55 -2.92 -2.33
CA THR A 9 -27.30 -3.62 -2.06
C THR A 9 -26.46 -3.50 -3.33
N ARG A 10 -25.47 -2.61 -3.27
CA ARG A 10 -24.42 -2.43 -4.28
C ARG A 10 -23.75 -3.79 -4.47
N ARG A 11 -24.15 -4.54 -5.50
CA ARG A 11 -23.35 -5.65 -6.03
C ARG A 11 -22.03 -5.03 -6.44
N VAL A 12 -21.01 -5.11 -5.58
CA VAL A 12 -19.63 -5.04 -6.03
C VAL A 12 -19.49 -6.24 -6.96
N THR A 13 -19.45 -5.96 -8.26
CA THR A 13 -19.58 -6.96 -9.31
C THR A 13 -18.40 -7.91 -9.20
N ARG A 14 -18.63 -9.23 -9.21
CA ARG A 14 -17.57 -10.26 -9.21
C ARG A 14 -16.50 -10.05 -10.30
N LEU A 15 -16.88 -9.35 -11.38
CA LEU A 15 -15.99 -8.87 -12.45
C LEU A 15 -14.94 -7.88 -11.95
N ASP A 16 -15.29 -6.98 -11.02
CA ASP A 16 -14.38 -5.99 -10.42
C ASP A 16 -13.40 -6.65 -9.44
N ALA A 17 -13.84 -7.69 -8.73
CA ALA A 17 -12.93 -8.46 -7.87
C ALA A 17 -11.90 -9.25 -8.70
N ASN A 18 -12.31 -9.82 -9.83
CA ASN A 18 -11.41 -10.54 -10.72
C ASN A 18 -10.40 -9.61 -11.41
N ASN A 19 -10.81 -8.39 -11.78
CA ASN A 19 -9.90 -7.40 -12.36
C ASN A 19 -8.91 -6.85 -11.31
N ALA A 20 -9.37 -6.60 -10.08
CA ALA A 20 -8.53 -6.11 -8.99
C ALA A 20 -7.45 -7.13 -8.62
N ASN A 21 -7.83 -8.41 -8.53
CA ASN A 21 -6.86 -9.48 -8.30
C ASN A 21 -5.86 -9.62 -9.46
N SER A 22 -6.30 -9.39 -10.71
CA SER A 22 -5.39 -9.43 -11.88
C SER A 22 -4.39 -8.27 -11.88
N ILE A 23 -4.81 -7.06 -11.49
CA ILE A 23 -3.95 -5.88 -11.38
C ILE A 23 -2.97 -6.06 -10.23
N GLN A 24 -3.43 -6.55 -9.08
CA GLN A 24 -2.57 -6.83 -7.93
C GLN A 24 -1.48 -7.85 -8.28
N ASN A 25 -1.86 -8.94 -8.97
CA ASN A 25 -0.89 -9.94 -9.42
C ASN A 25 0.11 -9.37 -10.45
N ALA A 26 -0.35 -8.53 -11.37
CA ALA A 26 0.53 -7.86 -12.34
C ALA A 26 1.53 -6.92 -11.65
N ALA A 27 1.06 -6.13 -10.68
CA ALA A 27 1.88 -5.25 -9.87
C ALA A 27 2.91 -6.03 -9.04
N MET A 28 2.48 -7.08 -8.32
CA MET A 28 3.38 -7.96 -7.56
C MET A 28 4.43 -8.61 -8.47
N PHE A 29 4.04 -9.08 -9.65
CA PHE A 29 4.97 -9.68 -10.61
C PHE A 29 5.99 -8.66 -11.10
N ARG A 30 5.57 -7.44 -11.44
CA ARG A 30 6.48 -6.37 -11.85
C ARG A 30 7.45 -5.98 -10.74
N LEU A 31 6.95 -5.80 -9.51
CA LEU A 31 7.79 -5.54 -8.34
C LEU A 31 8.78 -6.68 -8.07
N TRP A 32 8.37 -7.92 -8.32
CA TRP A 32 9.25 -9.08 -8.19
C TRP A 32 10.33 -9.15 -9.27
N GLN A 33 10.11 -8.60 -10.46
CA GLN A 33 11.19 -8.46 -11.46
C GLN A 33 12.25 -7.46 -10.98
N ASP A 34 11.81 -6.38 -10.35
CA ASP A 34 12.66 -5.26 -9.91
C ASP A 34 13.15 -5.37 -8.45
N ARG A 35 12.98 -6.54 -7.81
CA ARG A 35 13.36 -6.78 -6.39
C ARG A 35 14.80 -6.52 -5.98
N TRP A 36 15.71 -6.47 -6.95
CA TRP A 36 17.12 -6.15 -6.70
C TRP A 36 17.41 -4.65 -6.81
N ALA A 37 16.46 -3.86 -7.32
CA ALA A 37 16.54 -2.41 -7.36
C ALA A 37 16.18 -1.82 -5.99
N SER A 38 16.47 -0.53 -5.81
CA SER A 38 15.94 0.20 -4.65
C SER A 38 14.41 0.22 -4.67
N ARG A 39 13.80 0.37 -3.49
CA ARG A 39 12.34 0.43 -3.33
C ARG A 39 11.74 1.53 -4.21
N VAL A 40 12.37 2.71 -4.23
CA VAL A 40 11.98 3.82 -5.10
C VAL A 40 11.90 3.40 -6.56
N VAL A 41 12.96 2.78 -7.09
CA VAL A 41 13.05 2.39 -8.51
C VAL A 41 12.02 1.32 -8.83
N ALA A 42 11.90 0.29 -7.99
CA ALA A 42 10.91 -0.78 -8.19
C ALA A 42 9.48 -0.23 -8.21
N MET A 43 9.13 0.67 -7.28
CA MET A 43 7.80 1.28 -7.23
C MET A 43 7.56 2.21 -8.42
N ALA A 44 8.52 3.05 -8.81
CA ALA A 44 8.39 3.93 -9.98
C ALA A 44 8.14 3.13 -11.26
N ASN A 45 8.92 2.08 -11.48
CA ASN A 45 8.79 1.16 -12.60
C ASN A 45 7.42 0.45 -12.63
N CYS A 46 6.90 0.08 -11.46
CA CYS A 46 5.59 -0.55 -11.35
C CYS A 46 4.46 0.43 -11.64
N ILE A 47 4.53 1.67 -11.13
CA ILE A 47 3.55 2.73 -11.41
C ILE A 47 3.50 3.00 -12.93
N ASP A 48 4.65 3.21 -13.56
CA ASP A 48 4.75 3.42 -15.01
C ASP A 48 4.14 2.24 -15.80
N HIS A 49 4.40 1.01 -15.37
CA HIS A 49 3.82 -0.18 -15.99
C HIS A 49 2.29 -0.20 -15.91
N LEU A 50 1.73 0.08 -14.74
CA LEU A 50 0.28 0.08 -14.52
C LEU A 50 -0.40 1.20 -15.31
N MET A 51 0.23 2.37 -15.42
CA MET A 51 -0.28 3.47 -16.22
C MET A 51 -0.24 3.16 -17.72
N THR A 52 0.87 2.63 -18.21
CA THR A 52 1.09 2.43 -19.66
C THR A 52 0.42 1.16 -20.19
N THR A 53 0.44 0.07 -19.43
CA THR A 53 -0.04 -1.26 -19.88
C THR A 53 -1.48 -1.54 -19.46
N HIS A 54 -1.90 -0.99 -18.31
CA HIS A 54 -3.24 -1.20 -17.76
C HIS A 54 -4.12 0.05 -17.80
N GLU A 55 -3.64 1.13 -18.44
CA GLU A 55 -4.37 2.40 -18.63
C GLU A 55 -4.92 2.99 -17.32
N MET A 56 -4.24 2.72 -16.20
CA MET A 56 -4.67 3.19 -14.89
C MET A 56 -4.35 4.68 -14.74
N SER A 57 -5.24 5.42 -14.07
CA SER A 57 -4.86 6.75 -13.56
C SER A 57 -3.68 6.62 -12.61
N GLU A 58 -2.79 7.61 -12.60
CA GLU A 58 -1.62 7.66 -11.70
C GLU A 58 -1.98 7.32 -10.25
N ARG A 59 -2.98 7.98 -9.66
CA ARG A 59 -3.43 7.72 -8.29
C ARG A 59 -3.84 6.26 -8.04
N ALA A 60 -4.47 5.62 -9.02
CA ALA A 60 -4.88 4.22 -8.91
C ALA A 60 -3.66 3.29 -9.02
N ALA A 61 -2.72 3.59 -9.93
CA ALA A 61 -1.47 2.86 -10.10
C ALA A 61 -0.58 2.98 -8.85
N GLU A 62 -0.47 4.18 -8.26
CA GLU A 62 0.21 4.43 -6.99
C GLU A 62 -0.36 3.53 -5.88
N LEU A 63 -1.68 3.55 -5.68
CA LEU A 63 -2.32 2.79 -4.62
C LEU A 63 -2.12 1.27 -4.80
N ALA A 64 -2.32 0.77 -6.02
CA ALA A 64 -2.11 -0.64 -6.34
C ALA A 64 -0.64 -1.04 -6.13
N THR A 65 0.31 -0.20 -6.51
CA THR A 65 1.74 -0.43 -6.28
C THR A 65 2.07 -0.48 -4.79
N ILE A 66 1.55 0.45 -3.98
CA ILE A 66 1.77 0.47 -2.52
C ILE A 66 1.23 -0.82 -1.88
N GLN A 67 0.01 -1.23 -2.25
CA GLN A 67 -0.60 -2.45 -1.72
C GLN A 67 0.19 -3.70 -2.13
N ALA A 68 0.52 -3.82 -3.42
CA ALA A 68 1.30 -4.95 -3.93
C ALA A 68 2.71 -5.02 -3.32
N TYR A 69 3.35 -3.87 -3.09
CA TYR A 69 4.64 -3.82 -2.41
C TYR A 69 4.53 -4.28 -0.95
N ALA A 70 3.51 -3.83 -0.23
CA ALA A 70 3.27 -4.26 1.14
C ALA A 70 3.04 -5.77 1.24
N ASP A 71 2.25 -6.36 0.33
CA ASP A 71 2.02 -7.81 0.28
C ASP A 71 3.32 -8.58 -0.02
N LEU A 72 4.15 -8.05 -0.93
CA LEU A 72 5.45 -8.64 -1.25
C LEU A 72 6.43 -8.55 -0.06
N GLU A 73 6.53 -7.40 0.61
CA GLU A 73 7.39 -7.19 1.79
C GLU A 73 6.94 -8.02 2.99
N ALA A 74 5.63 -8.21 3.16
CA ALA A 74 5.04 -9.05 4.21
C ALA A 74 5.25 -10.56 3.95
N THR A 75 5.67 -10.96 2.75
CA THR A 75 5.93 -12.36 2.44
C THR A 75 7.02 -12.90 3.39
N ASN A 76 6.68 -13.95 4.15
CA ASN A 76 7.51 -14.56 5.21
C ASN A 76 7.75 -13.68 6.44
N ARG A 77 6.95 -12.62 6.68
CA ARG A 77 6.97 -11.86 7.94
C ARG A 77 5.78 -12.29 8.82
N SER A 78 6.04 -12.54 10.10
CA SER A 78 4.97 -12.76 11.10
C SER A 78 4.44 -11.45 11.69
N ALA A 79 5.28 -10.40 11.70
CA ALA A 79 4.89 -9.08 12.12
C ALA A 79 3.86 -8.48 11.16
N HIS A 80 2.79 -7.90 11.70
CA HIS A 80 1.67 -7.36 10.91
C HIS A 80 0.93 -6.26 11.66
N ILE A 81 0.20 -5.42 10.91
CA ILE A 81 -0.71 -4.43 11.49
C ILE A 81 -2.03 -5.14 11.85
N ASP A 82 -2.42 -5.04 13.12
CA ASP A 82 -3.72 -5.48 13.62
C ASP A 82 -4.75 -4.41 13.27
N VAL A 83 -5.38 -4.56 12.09
CA VAL A 83 -6.33 -3.58 11.54
C VAL A 83 -7.57 -3.44 12.42
N ASP A 84 -8.03 -4.53 13.02
CA ASP A 84 -9.22 -4.56 13.89
C ASP A 84 -8.99 -3.82 15.21
N ALA A 85 -7.76 -3.84 15.73
CA ALA A 85 -7.37 -3.07 16.91
C ALA A 85 -6.91 -1.64 16.60
N SER A 86 -6.72 -1.30 15.33
CA SER A 86 -6.23 0.01 14.88
C SER A 86 -7.36 1.01 14.63
N THR A 87 -7.02 2.30 14.66
CA THR A 87 -7.92 3.42 14.33
C THR A 87 -7.19 4.41 13.42
N SER A 88 -7.89 5.44 12.95
CA SER A 88 -7.26 6.53 12.19
C SER A 88 -6.17 7.31 12.95
N HIS A 89 -6.07 7.15 14.28
CA HIS A 89 -5.11 7.88 15.12
C HIS A 89 -4.07 6.98 15.81
N VAL A 90 -4.26 5.66 15.75
CA VAL A 90 -3.42 4.67 16.43
C VAL A 90 -3.31 3.42 15.57
N ILE A 91 -2.08 2.96 15.33
CA ILE A 91 -1.77 1.70 14.67
C ILE A 91 -1.24 0.72 15.71
N ILE A 92 -1.79 -0.49 15.71
CA ILE A 92 -1.32 -1.60 16.53
C ILE A 92 -0.49 -2.52 15.63
N LEU A 93 0.83 -2.55 15.85
CA LEU A 93 1.73 -3.51 15.22
C LEU A 93 1.84 -4.74 16.13
N ARG A 94 1.61 -5.93 15.59
CA ARG A 94 2.04 -7.18 16.22
C ARG A 94 3.47 -7.44 15.77
N ASP A 95 4.40 -7.53 16.73
CA ASP A 95 5.79 -7.90 16.42
C ASP A 95 5.90 -9.40 16.07
N GLU A 96 7.13 -9.87 15.84
CA GLU A 96 7.37 -11.27 15.45
C GLU A 96 6.93 -12.29 16.52
N ASP A 97 6.86 -11.87 17.79
CA ASP A 97 6.39 -12.64 18.95
C ASP A 97 4.86 -12.46 19.19
N GLY A 98 4.18 -11.64 18.39
CA GLY A 98 2.76 -11.31 18.54
C GLY A 98 2.45 -10.26 19.61
N ARG A 99 3.47 -9.61 20.19
CA ARG A 99 3.28 -8.56 21.21
C ARG A 99 2.72 -7.29 20.55
N PRO A 100 1.71 -6.64 21.15
CA PRO A 100 1.19 -5.40 20.62
C PRO A 100 2.15 -4.24 20.91
N VAL A 101 2.59 -3.58 19.84
CA VAL A 101 3.33 -2.32 19.85
C VAL A 101 2.40 -1.23 19.32
N VAL A 102 2.27 -0.15 20.09
CA VAL A 102 1.35 0.96 19.78
C VAL A 102 2.13 2.07 19.11
N PHE A 103 1.65 2.53 17.95
CA PHE A 103 2.14 3.73 17.29
C PHE A 103 1.00 4.74 17.13
N THR A 104 1.15 5.91 17.73
CA THR A 104 0.27 7.04 17.43
C THR A 104 0.71 7.73 16.14
N VAL A 105 -0.16 8.57 15.56
CA VAL A 105 0.23 9.45 14.44
C VAL A 105 1.46 10.29 14.79
N ALA A 106 1.55 10.79 16.04
CA ALA A 106 2.71 11.57 16.47
C ALA A 106 4.01 10.74 16.44
N ASP A 107 3.97 9.48 16.87
CA ASP A 107 5.12 8.58 16.83
C ASP A 107 5.60 8.33 15.40
N LEU A 108 4.67 8.06 14.48
CA LEU A 108 4.98 7.84 13.06
C LEU A 108 5.54 9.10 12.39
N MET A 109 5.00 10.28 12.72
CA MET A 109 5.56 11.55 12.27
C MET A 109 6.98 11.78 12.79
N ASN A 110 7.26 11.34 14.02
CA ASN A 110 8.59 11.43 14.61
C ASN A 110 9.58 10.48 13.92
N VAL A 111 9.14 9.24 13.60
CA VAL A 111 9.92 8.29 12.80
C VAL A 111 10.24 8.86 11.42
N LEU A 112 9.24 9.44 10.75
CA LEU A 112 9.43 10.11 9.46
C LEU A 112 10.41 11.29 9.56
N GLY A 113 10.29 12.10 10.61
CA GLY A 113 11.21 13.22 10.88
C GLY A 113 12.66 12.77 11.04
N LYS A 114 12.90 11.70 11.81
CA LYS A 114 14.24 11.10 12.00
C LYS A 114 14.79 10.56 10.69
N ALA A 115 14.00 9.78 9.95
CA ALA A 115 14.41 9.25 8.66
C ALA A 115 14.75 10.37 7.66
N ARG A 116 14.03 11.50 7.72
CA ARG A 116 14.33 12.67 6.90
C ARG A 116 15.66 13.30 7.26
N ALA A 117 15.93 13.48 8.55
CA ALA A 117 17.20 14.01 9.04
C ALA A 117 18.39 13.11 8.64
N GLU A 118 18.14 11.81 8.52
CA GLU A 118 19.12 10.80 8.10
C GLU A 118 19.22 10.63 6.57
N GLY A 119 18.44 11.37 5.78
CA GLY A 119 18.47 11.28 4.31
C GLY A 119 17.84 10.00 3.73
N ARG A 120 17.08 9.24 4.54
CA ARG A 120 16.44 7.97 4.14
C ARG A 120 15.05 8.13 3.55
N VAL A 121 14.51 9.35 3.56
CA VAL A 121 13.22 9.66 2.95
C VAL A 121 13.42 9.91 1.47
N GLN A 122 12.80 9.08 0.64
CA GLN A 122 12.83 9.20 -0.80
C GLN A 122 11.42 9.42 -1.37
N VAL A 123 11.37 10.04 -2.54
CA VAL A 123 10.14 10.34 -3.26
C VAL A 123 10.16 9.51 -4.53
N VAL A 124 9.07 8.76 -4.79
CA VAL A 124 8.99 7.87 -5.95
C VAL A 124 8.80 8.65 -7.25
N ASP A 125 7.91 9.63 -7.28
CA ASP A 125 7.73 10.55 -8.40
C ASP A 125 8.13 11.99 -7.99
N GLU A 126 9.13 12.57 -8.66
CA GLU A 126 9.60 13.94 -8.37
C GLU A 126 8.57 15.04 -8.70
N GLN A 127 7.71 14.82 -9.69
CA GLN A 127 6.70 15.78 -10.15
C GLN A 127 5.52 15.81 -9.17
N THR A 128 4.99 14.64 -8.82
CA THR A 128 3.82 14.55 -7.92
C THR A 128 4.21 14.48 -6.46
N ARG A 129 5.50 14.31 -6.19
CA ARG A 129 6.14 14.19 -4.88
C ARG A 129 5.60 13.02 -4.05
N ARG A 130 5.13 11.96 -4.71
CA ARG A 130 4.42 10.84 -4.09
C ARG A 130 4.68 9.53 -4.85
N PRO A 131 4.46 8.37 -4.21
CA PRO A 131 4.47 8.22 -2.75
C PRO A 131 5.85 8.54 -2.15
N VAL A 132 5.85 8.88 -0.86
CA VAL A 132 7.07 9.03 -0.05
C VAL A 132 7.37 7.68 0.60
N VAL A 133 8.60 7.22 0.48
CA VAL A 133 9.06 5.94 1.03
C VAL A 133 10.26 6.13 1.95
N LEU A 134 10.43 5.20 2.88
CA LEU A 134 11.63 5.11 3.71
C LEU A 134 12.52 4.00 3.16
N GLU A 135 13.76 4.34 2.82
CA GLU A 135 14.80 3.36 2.49
C GLU A 135 15.48 2.87 3.78
N HIS A 136 15.86 1.59 3.80
CA HIS A 136 16.52 0.93 4.92
C HIS A 136 17.60 -0.05 4.47
#